data_AF-A0A4U8WJ82-F1
#
_entry.id   AF-A0A4U8WJ82-F1
#
_cell.length_a   1.000
_cell.length_b   1.000
_cell.length_c   1.000
_cell.angle_alpha   90.00
_cell.angle_beta   90.00
_cell.angle_gamma   90.00
#
_symmetry.space_group_name_H-M   'P 1'
#
loop_
_entity.id
_entity.type
_entity.pdbx_description
1 polymer ?
#
loop_
_entity_poly.entity_id
_entity_poly.type
_entity_poly.pdbx_seq_one_letter_code
_entity_poly.pdbx_strand_id
1 'polypeptide(L)'
;MSRRIYFELTGETDWTKKINPDFGSIAALIFYANTLNISMGEKMIYACLSEASYRYEKDIPQGSYTSDNYSAHYGVNEMQELISFINNQLIPSLQNESQNKDMIYDVYGGKFSFIDSYYNGPEYLGYLGINEDDIVEGYTGYIPNMLQKVLELRDFYQRVKDLNQPYEIYVE
;
A
#
# COMPACT_ATOMS: atom_id res chain seq x y z
N MET A 1 8.51 -12.46 11.61
CA MET A 1 7.23 -11.78 11.88
C MET A 1 7.14 -10.69 10.83
N SER A 2 6.08 -10.64 10.04
CA SER A 2 5.96 -9.63 8.97
C SER A 2 5.87 -8.23 9.57
N ARG A 3 6.57 -7.28 8.94
CA ARG A 3 6.54 -5.86 9.30
C ARG A 3 5.14 -5.29 9.06
N ARG A 4 4.80 -4.20 9.74
CA ARG A 4 3.53 -3.49 9.55
C ARG A 4 3.77 -2.06 9.14
N ILE A 5 2.92 -1.56 8.25
CA ILE A 5 2.84 -0.14 7.91
C ILE A 5 1.65 0.46 8.66
N TYR A 6 1.88 1.53 9.39
CA TYR A 6 0.84 2.24 10.13
C TYR A 6 0.37 3.43 9.33
N PHE A 7 -0.94 3.65 9.33
CA PHE A 7 -1.56 4.85 8.80
C PHE A 7 -2.41 5.50 9.89
N GLU A 8 -2.11 6.76 10.17
CA GLU A 8 -2.73 7.52 11.26
C GLU A 8 -2.99 8.96 10.83
N LEU A 9 -4.18 9.49 11.09
CA LEU A 9 -4.41 10.93 10.91
C LEU A 9 -3.58 11.72 11.92
N THR A 10 -2.93 12.80 11.49
CA THR A 10 -2.08 13.61 12.37
C THR A 10 -2.87 14.09 13.60
N GLY A 11 -2.41 13.70 14.79
CA GLY A 11 -3.04 14.06 16.07
C GLY A 11 -4.23 13.19 16.50
N GLU A 12 -4.51 12.08 15.82
CA GLU A 12 -5.55 11.13 16.23
C GLU A 12 -5.15 10.33 17.46
N THR A 13 -5.92 10.45 18.55
CA THR A 13 -5.63 9.72 19.80
C THR A 13 -6.39 8.40 19.92
N ASP A 14 -7.38 8.15 19.05
CA ASP A 14 -8.18 6.94 19.06
C ASP A 14 -7.51 5.83 18.24
N TRP A 15 -6.95 4.84 18.95
CA TRP A 15 -6.26 3.69 18.36
C TRP A 15 -7.13 2.83 17.45
N THR A 16 -8.46 2.86 17.60
CA THR A 16 -9.37 2.07 16.76
C THR A 16 -9.49 2.60 15.33
N LYS A 17 -8.99 3.81 15.11
CA LYS A 17 -9.07 4.52 13.84
C LYS A 17 -7.78 4.49 13.01
N LYS A 18 -6.73 3.89 13.56
CA LYS A 18 -5.48 3.62 12.88
C LYS A 18 -5.64 2.31 12.10
N ILE A 19 -5.06 2.24 10.91
CA ILE A 19 -4.93 0.96 10.19
C ILE A 19 -3.46 0.56 10.16
N ASN A 20 -3.20 -0.73 10.35
CA ASN A 20 -1.84 -1.26 10.40
C ASN A 20 -1.70 -2.57 9.60
N PRO A 21 -1.92 -2.53 8.27
CA PRO A 21 -1.76 -3.71 7.43
C PRO A 21 -0.29 -4.19 7.42
N ASP A 22 -0.12 -5.49 7.21
CA ASP A 22 1.20 -6.08 7.04
C ASP A 22 1.82 -5.72 5.69
N PHE A 23 3.15 -5.65 5.67
CA PHE A 23 3.94 -5.22 4.52
C PHE A 23 3.69 -6.07 3.28
N GLY A 24 3.65 -7.39 3.46
CA GLY A 24 3.43 -8.31 2.35
C GLY A 24 2.09 -8.08 1.69
N SER A 25 1.02 -7.90 2.47
CA SER A 25 -0.33 -7.73 1.91
C SER A 25 -0.46 -6.41 1.17
N ILE A 26 0.17 -5.35 1.67
CA ILE A 26 0.24 -4.06 0.95
C ILE A 26 1.03 -4.21 -0.35
N ALA A 27 2.19 -4.86 -0.32
CA ALA A 27 2.98 -5.06 -1.53
C ALA A 27 2.26 -5.94 -2.57
N ALA A 28 1.60 -7.02 -2.14
CA ALA A 28 0.78 -7.86 -3.01
C ALA A 28 -0.39 -7.06 -3.62
N LEU A 29 -1.07 -6.24 -2.82
CA LEU A 29 -2.16 -5.39 -3.28
C LEU A 29 -1.69 -4.35 -4.30
N ILE A 30 -0.56 -3.69 -4.04
CA ILE A 30 0.04 -2.72 -4.94
C ILE A 30 0.50 -3.39 -6.23
N PHE A 31 1.13 -4.56 -6.15
CA PHE A 31 1.57 -5.30 -7.32
C PHE A 31 0.38 -5.70 -8.19
N TYR A 32 -0.71 -6.15 -7.58
CA TYR A 32 -1.96 -6.41 -8.30
C TYR A 32 -2.56 -5.13 -8.91
N ALA A 33 -2.61 -4.02 -8.16
CA ALA A 33 -3.05 -2.74 -8.69
C ALA A 33 -2.21 -2.27 -9.88
N ASN A 34 -0.89 -2.49 -9.84
CA ASN A 34 0.04 -2.19 -10.91
C ASN A 34 -0.25 -2.98 -12.20
N THR A 35 -0.71 -4.24 -12.10
CA THR A 35 -1.10 -5.02 -13.30
C THR A 35 -2.38 -4.48 -13.94
N LEU A 36 -3.28 -3.87 -13.16
CA LEU A 36 -4.50 -3.24 -13.66
C LEU A 36 -4.22 -1.85 -14.27
N ASN A 37 -3.43 -1.04 -13.56
CA ASN A 37 -3.07 0.31 -13.96
C ASN A 37 -1.75 0.74 -13.30
N ILE A 38 -0.69 0.78 -14.09
CA ILE A 38 0.68 1.12 -13.64
C ILE A 38 0.70 2.47 -12.92
N SER A 39 0.06 3.51 -13.47
CA SER A 39 0.04 4.85 -12.85
C SER A 39 -0.66 4.86 -11.49
N MET A 40 -1.70 4.04 -11.31
CA MET A 40 -2.37 3.92 -10.01
C MET A 40 -1.58 3.05 -9.04
N GLY A 41 -0.89 2.00 -9.51
CA GLY A 41 0.04 1.22 -8.70
C GLY A 41 1.18 2.08 -8.14
N GLU A 42 1.77 2.93 -8.98
CA GLU A 42 2.76 3.93 -8.58
C GLU A 42 2.22 4.88 -7.49
N LYS A 43 1.02 5.42 -7.72
CA LYS A 43 0.34 6.29 -6.76
C LYS A 43 0.04 5.61 -5.43
N MET A 44 -0.30 4.32 -5.43
CA MET A 44 -0.47 3.54 -4.20
C MET A 44 0.83 3.38 -3.41
N ILE A 45 1.97 3.16 -4.09
CA ILE A 45 3.27 3.15 -3.42
C ILE A 45 3.54 4.49 -2.75
N TYR A 46 3.35 5.60 -3.47
CA TYR A 46 3.64 6.92 -2.89
C TYR A 46 2.73 7.26 -1.72
N ALA A 47 1.49 6.79 -1.72
CA ALA A 47 0.59 6.91 -0.58
C ALA A 47 1.03 6.07 0.64
N CYS A 48 2.01 5.18 0.48
CA CYS A 48 2.62 4.38 1.54
C CYS A 48 4.00 4.91 1.98
N LEU A 49 4.45 6.06 1.47
CA LEU A 49 5.74 6.66 1.83
C LEU A 49 5.54 7.95 2.64
N SER A 50 6.42 8.16 3.63
CA SER A 50 6.59 9.50 4.19
C SER A 50 7.15 10.45 3.14
N GLU A 51 6.94 11.75 3.31
CA GLU A 51 7.49 12.79 2.43
C GLU A 51 9.02 12.71 2.35
N ALA A 52 9.68 12.37 3.47
CA ALA A 52 11.13 12.18 3.51
C ALA A 52 11.58 10.99 2.63
N SER A 53 10.90 9.85 2.75
CA SER A 53 11.17 8.66 1.93
C SER A 53 10.87 8.92 0.46
N TYR A 54 9.72 9.51 0.13
CA TYR A 54 9.36 9.85 -1.24
C TYR A 54 10.43 10.73 -1.90
N ARG A 55 10.88 11.79 -1.21
CA ARG A 55 11.91 12.69 -1.73
C ARG A 55 13.25 11.98 -1.93
N TYR A 56 13.64 11.10 -1.01
CA TYR A 56 14.84 10.30 -1.14
C TYR A 56 14.79 9.40 -2.38
N GLU A 57 13.72 8.63 -2.55
CA GLU A 57 13.54 7.71 -3.68
C GLU A 57 13.41 8.42 -5.04
N LYS A 58 13.00 9.70 -5.03
CA LYS A 58 12.90 10.54 -6.23
C LYS A 58 14.08 11.47 -6.49
N ASP A 59 15.14 11.37 -5.69
CA ASP A 59 16.30 12.27 -5.77
C ASP A 59 15.89 13.76 -5.73
N ILE A 60 14.88 14.07 -4.91
CA ILE A 60 14.38 15.42 -4.66
C ILE A 60 15.01 15.93 -3.35
N PRO A 61 15.44 17.21 -3.29
CA PRO A 61 15.95 17.78 -2.04
C PRO A 61 14.97 17.60 -0.87
N GLN A 62 15.46 17.01 0.23
CA GLN A 62 14.65 16.72 1.43
C GLN A 62 14.18 17.99 2.15
N GLY A 63 14.91 19.10 2.05
CA GLY A 63 14.54 20.34 2.73
C GLY A 63 14.57 20.19 4.25
N SER A 64 13.45 20.44 4.92
CA SER A 64 13.30 20.26 6.37
C SER A 64 12.79 18.88 6.78
N TYR A 65 12.49 17.99 5.83
CA TYR A 65 12.04 16.62 6.11
C TYR A 65 13.23 15.74 6.48
N THR A 66 13.10 14.98 7.57
CA THR A 66 14.09 14.01 8.04
C THR A 66 13.49 12.62 8.09
N SER A 67 14.29 11.57 8.32
CA SER A 67 13.81 10.19 8.48
C SER A 67 12.79 10.01 9.61
N ASP A 68 12.79 10.91 10.58
CA ASP A 68 11.87 10.88 11.73
C ASP A 68 10.56 11.64 11.43
N ASN A 69 10.45 12.26 10.25
CA ASN A 69 9.20 12.85 9.79
C ASN A 69 8.32 11.77 9.15
N TYR A 70 7.22 11.45 9.84
CA TYR A 70 6.25 10.46 9.37
C TYR A 70 5.15 11.05 8.51
N SER A 71 5.12 12.37 8.25
CA SER A 71 4.08 12.96 7.42
C SER A 71 4.09 12.31 6.03
N ALA A 72 2.95 11.79 5.60
CA ALA A 72 2.79 11.16 4.31
C ALA A 72 3.08 12.16 3.18
N HIS A 73 3.60 11.66 2.06
CA HIS A 73 3.79 12.47 0.86
C HIS A 73 2.47 12.98 0.25
N TYR A 74 1.40 12.20 0.41
CA TYR A 74 0.24 12.27 -0.45
C TYR A 74 -0.75 13.40 -0.10
N GLY A 75 -1.16 14.17 -1.11
CA GLY A 75 -2.12 15.27 -1.00
C GLY A 75 -3.58 14.87 -1.28
N VAL A 76 -4.50 15.81 -1.02
CA VAL A 76 -5.96 15.60 -1.14
C VAL A 76 -6.41 15.36 -2.59
N ASN A 77 -5.73 15.97 -3.57
CA ASN A 77 -6.09 15.82 -4.99
C ASN A 77 -5.73 14.42 -5.50
N GLU A 78 -4.53 13.95 -5.18
CA GLU A 78 -4.06 12.63 -5.57
C GLU A 78 -4.90 11.53 -4.90
N MET A 79 -5.37 11.76 -3.67
CA MET A 79 -6.27 10.83 -2.97
C MET A 79 -7.58 10.60 -3.73
N GLN A 80 -8.16 11.62 -4.36
CA GLN A 80 -9.41 11.47 -5.06
C GLN A 80 -9.29 10.52 -6.25
N GLU A 81 -8.19 10.60 -6.99
CA GLU A 81 -7.90 9.67 -8.09
C GLU A 81 -7.73 8.25 -7.56
N LEU A 82 -6.96 8.10 -6.47
CA LEU A 82 -6.70 6.80 -5.90
C LEU A 82 -7.98 6.13 -5.35
N ILE A 83 -8.82 6.87 -4.62
CA ILE A 83 -10.14 6.38 -4.16
C ILE A 83 -11.01 5.97 -5.35
N SER A 84 -11.01 6.76 -6.42
CA SER A 84 -11.79 6.47 -7.63
C SER A 84 -11.30 5.19 -8.31
N PHE A 85 -9.99 5.00 -8.42
CA PHE A 85 -9.40 3.76 -8.93
C PHE A 85 -9.76 2.56 -8.06
N ILE A 86 -9.66 2.70 -6.73
CA ILE A 86 -9.96 1.60 -5.82
C ILE A 86 -11.41 1.14 -5.97
N ASN A 87 -12.36 2.08 -5.99
CA ASN A 87 -13.79 1.76 -6.07
C ASN A 87 -14.20 1.21 -7.44
N ASN A 88 -13.62 1.73 -8.53
CA ASN A 88 -14.09 1.42 -9.88
C ASN A 88 -13.31 0.30 -10.57
N GLN A 89 -12.09 -0.02 -10.11
CA GLN A 89 -11.22 -1.01 -10.76
C GLN A 89 -10.70 -2.03 -9.76
N LEU A 90 -10.01 -1.62 -8.68
CA LEU A 90 -9.30 -2.57 -7.83
C LEU A 90 -10.23 -3.50 -7.05
N ILE A 91 -11.23 -2.95 -6.34
CA ILE A 91 -12.22 -3.75 -5.60
C ILE A 91 -13.01 -4.67 -6.55
N PRO A 92 -13.61 -4.17 -7.66
CA PRO A 92 -14.30 -5.04 -8.61
C PRO A 92 -13.43 -6.16 -9.17
N SER A 93 -12.16 -5.88 -9.50
CA SER A 93 -11.24 -6.90 -10.00
C SER A 93 -10.99 -7.99 -8.96
N LEU A 94 -10.71 -7.63 -7.70
CA LEU A 94 -10.54 -8.59 -6.61
C LEU A 94 -11.81 -9.40 -6.31
N GLN A 95 -12.99 -8.80 -6.44
CA GLN A 95 -14.27 -9.49 -6.27
C GLN A 95 -14.56 -10.49 -7.40
N ASN A 96 -14.02 -10.25 -8.60
CA ASN A 96 -14.12 -11.16 -9.73
C ASN A 96 -13.11 -12.32 -9.67
N GLU A 97 -12.10 -12.24 -8.80
CA GLU A 97 -11.21 -13.36 -8.51
C GLU A 97 -11.90 -14.42 -7.65
N SER A 98 -11.40 -15.66 -7.73
CA SER A 98 -11.91 -16.75 -6.89
C SER A 98 -11.60 -16.49 -5.42
N GLN A 99 -12.62 -16.53 -4.55
CA GLN A 99 -12.50 -16.16 -3.13
C GLN A 99 -11.68 -17.14 -2.28
N ASN A 100 -11.31 -18.30 -2.81
CA ASN A 100 -10.42 -19.27 -2.17
C ASN A 100 -8.97 -19.22 -2.69
N LYS A 101 -8.66 -18.27 -3.57
CA LYS A 101 -7.37 -18.16 -4.26
C LYS A 101 -6.36 -17.39 -3.43
N ASP A 102 -5.11 -17.83 -3.47
CA ASP A 102 -3.95 -17.09 -3.00
C ASP A 102 -3.16 -16.58 -4.23
N MET A 103 -3.17 -15.28 -4.45
CA MET A 103 -2.51 -14.67 -5.61
C MET A 103 -1.01 -14.95 -5.66
N ILE A 104 -0.34 -14.99 -4.51
CA ILE A 104 1.11 -15.22 -4.46
C ILE A 104 1.43 -16.65 -4.88
N TYR A 105 0.68 -17.62 -4.37
CA TYR A 105 0.97 -19.03 -4.59
C TYR A 105 0.33 -19.58 -5.88
N ASP A 106 -0.93 -19.22 -6.15
CA ASP A 106 -1.70 -19.76 -7.28
C ASP A 106 -1.47 -19.00 -8.60
N VAL A 107 -1.03 -17.74 -8.55
CA VAL A 107 -0.83 -16.90 -9.76
C VAL A 107 0.64 -16.57 -9.97
N TYR A 108 1.33 -16.12 -8.92
CA TYR A 108 2.71 -15.64 -9.04
C TYR A 108 3.75 -16.74 -8.85
N GLY A 109 3.34 -18.00 -8.64
CA GLY A 109 4.25 -19.15 -8.58
C GLY A 109 4.95 -19.34 -7.24
N GLY A 110 4.42 -18.74 -6.16
CA GLY A 110 4.95 -18.81 -4.81
C GLY A 110 5.81 -17.60 -4.43
N LYS A 111 6.23 -17.57 -3.15
CA LYS A 111 6.87 -16.40 -2.53
C LYS A 111 8.08 -15.86 -3.30
N PHE A 112 8.98 -16.73 -3.76
CA PHE A 112 10.22 -16.33 -4.43
C PHE A 112 9.93 -15.72 -5.80
N SER A 113 9.06 -16.38 -6.58
CA SER A 113 8.65 -15.90 -7.89
C SER A 113 7.87 -14.59 -7.82
N PHE A 114 7.05 -14.41 -6.77
CA PHE A 114 6.42 -13.12 -6.48
C PHE A 114 7.45 -12.02 -6.19
N ILE A 115 8.39 -12.26 -5.26
CA ILE A 115 9.43 -11.28 -4.90
C ILE A 115 10.29 -10.91 -6.12
N ASP A 116 10.72 -11.91 -6.90
CA ASP A 116 11.46 -11.68 -8.13
C ASP A 116 10.65 -10.83 -9.12
N SER A 117 9.37 -11.14 -9.32
CA SER A 117 8.50 -10.38 -10.22
C SER A 117 8.26 -8.95 -9.72
N TYR A 118 8.16 -8.78 -8.41
CA TYR A 118 7.98 -7.49 -7.76
C TYR A 118 9.20 -6.57 -7.99
N TYR A 119 10.42 -7.08 -7.78
CA TYR A 119 11.65 -6.32 -7.98
C TYR A 119 12.09 -6.19 -9.44
N ASN A 120 11.66 -7.09 -10.32
CA ASN A 120 11.87 -6.96 -11.77
C ASN A 120 10.82 -6.05 -12.45
N GLY A 121 9.82 -5.57 -11.70
CA GLY A 121 8.82 -4.62 -12.19
C GLY A 121 9.35 -3.18 -12.26
N PRO A 122 8.44 -2.18 -12.36
CA PRO A 122 8.82 -0.78 -12.26
C PRO A 122 9.58 -0.48 -10.97
N GLU A 123 10.61 0.36 -11.07
CA GLU A 123 11.54 0.70 -9.98
C GLU A 123 10.83 1.10 -8.67
N TYR A 124 9.73 1.84 -8.76
CA TYR A 124 9.00 2.32 -7.58
C TYR A 124 8.44 1.19 -6.70
N LEU A 125 8.24 -0.02 -7.24
CA LEU A 125 7.80 -1.15 -6.41
C LEU A 125 8.84 -1.43 -5.33
N GLY A 126 10.14 -1.28 -5.65
CA GLY A 126 11.23 -1.49 -4.72
C GLY A 126 11.25 -0.57 -3.49
N TYR A 127 10.53 0.55 -3.52
CA TYR A 127 10.57 1.57 -2.44
C TYR A 127 10.01 1.08 -1.10
N LEU A 128 9.13 0.06 -1.08
CA LEU A 128 8.69 -0.58 0.17
C LEU A 128 9.71 -1.60 0.69
N GLY A 129 10.60 -2.12 -0.15
CA GLY A 129 11.66 -3.03 0.26
C GLY A 129 11.17 -4.31 0.96
N ILE A 130 10.30 -5.11 0.33
CA ILE A 130 9.79 -6.38 0.88
C ILE A 130 10.82 -7.51 0.89
N ASN A 131 10.68 -8.46 1.82
CA ASN A 131 11.46 -9.70 1.85
C ASN A 131 10.57 -10.92 2.11
N GLU A 132 11.18 -12.11 2.15
CA GLU A 132 10.46 -13.37 2.34
C GLU A 132 9.69 -13.46 3.66
N ASP A 133 10.18 -12.82 4.73
CA ASP A 133 9.54 -12.85 6.05
C ASP A 133 8.26 -12.00 6.09
N ASP A 134 8.04 -11.16 5.08
CA ASP A 134 6.80 -10.41 4.91
C ASP A 134 5.70 -11.22 4.21
N ILE A 135 6.02 -12.38 3.63
CA ILE A 135 5.08 -13.20 2.86
C ILE A 135 4.63 -14.41 3.68
N VAL A 136 3.35 -14.43 4.04
CA VAL A 136 2.73 -15.50 4.82
C VAL A 136 1.76 -16.28 3.94
N GLU A 137 2.03 -17.57 3.75
CA GLU A 137 1.20 -18.50 2.96
C GLU A 137 -0.23 -18.56 3.49
N GLY A 138 -1.21 -18.49 2.57
CA GLY A 138 -2.63 -18.54 2.91
C GLY A 138 -3.13 -17.27 3.61
N TYR A 139 -2.30 -16.23 3.72
CA TYR A 139 -2.69 -14.96 4.32
C TYR A 139 -2.40 -13.77 3.41
N THR A 140 -1.14 -13.57 3.01
CA THR A 140 -0.67 -12.37 2.32
C THR A 140 -1.28 -12.18 0.93
N GLY A 141 -1.35 -13.24 0.13
CA GLY A 141 -1.95 -13.22 -1.20
C GLY A 141 -3.40 -13.69 -1.23
N TYR A 142 -3.98 -14.05 -0.08
CA TYR A 142 -5.33 -14.62 -0.02
C TYR A 142 -6.38 -13.56 -0.34
N ILE A 143 -7.21 -13.82 -1.37
CA ILE A 143 -8.13 -12.82 -1.94
C ILE A 143 -9.02 -12.15 -0.89
N PRO A 144 -9.69 -12.87 0.04
CA PRO A 144 -10.48 -12.23 1.09
C PRO A 144 -9.69 -11.26 1.99
N ASN A 145 -8.43 -11.59 2.29
CA ASN A 145 -7.58 -10.70 3.10
C ASN A 145 -7.15 -9.47 2.30
N MET A 146 -6.76 -9.65 1.04
CA MET A 146 -6.45 -8.53 0.13
C MET A 146 -7.68 -7.61 -0.04
N LEU A 147 -8.87 -8.19 -0.19
CA LEU A 147 -10.13 -7.45 -0.28
C LEU A 147 -10.41 -6.68 1.02
N GLN A 148 -10.21 -7.28 2.18
CA GLN A 148 -10.32 -6.56 3.45
C GLN A 148 -9.33 -5.39 3.52
N LYS A 149 -8.05 -5.59 3.15
CA LYS A 149 -7.03 -4.56 3.20
C LYS A 149 -7.30 -3.39 2.25
N VAL A 150 -7.78 -3.66 1.04
CA VAL A 150 -8.13 -2.58 0.12
C VAL A 150 -9.34 -1.78 0.61
N LEU A 151 -10.31 -2.41 1.29
CA LEU A 151 -11.45 -1.72 1.90
C LEU A 151 -10.99 -0.83 3.07
N GLU A 152 -10.12 -1.36 3.95
CA GLU A 152 -9.52 -0.60 5.05
C GLU A 152 -8.76 0.64 4.55
N LEU A 153 -7.91 0.48 3.52
CA LEU A 153 -7.19 1.60 2.90
C LEU A 153 -8.12 2.61 2.24
N ARG A 154 -9.14 2.15 1.50
CA ARG A 154 -10.13 3.00 0.83
C ARG A 154 -10.91 3.84 1.83
N ASP A 155 -11.36 3.23 2.92
CA ASP A 155 -12.08 3.91 3.99
C ASP A 155 -11.18 4.91 4.73
N PHE A 156 -9.91 4.54 4.96
CA PHE A 156 -8.93 5.46 5.51
C PHE A 156 -8.70 6.68 4.61
N TYR A 157 -8.38 6.49 3.32
CA TYR A 157 -8.17 7.59 2.39
C TYR A 157 -9.42 8.46 2.22
N GLN A 158 -10.60 7.86 2.17
CA GLN A 158 -11.86 8.60 2.13
C GLN A 158 -12.01 9.50 3.35
N ARG A 159 -11.66 8.99 4.54
CA ARG A 159 -11.69 9.78 5.77
C ARG A 159 -10.66 10.90 5.79
N VAL A 160 -9.44 10.65 5.33
CA VAL A 160 -8.38 11.68 5.21
C VAL A 160 -8.86 12.82 4.32
N LYS A 161 -9.46 12.48 3.18
CA LYS A 161 -10.07 13.44 2.26
C LYS A 161 -11.24 14.20 2.90
N ASP A 162 -12.18 13.52 3.55
CA ASP A 162 -13.37 14.16 4.13
C ASP A 162 -13.03 15.13 5.27
N LEU A 163 -11.99 14.82 6.03
CA LEU A 163 -11.48 15.70 7.09
C LEU A 163 -10.52 16.77 6.55
N ASN A 164 -10.06 16.64 5.31
CA ASN A 164 -9.05 17.51 4.70
C ASN A 164 -7.82 17.67 5.61
N GLN A 165 -7.34 16.55 6.15
CA GLN A 165 -6.21 16.47 7.08
C GLN A 165 -5.06 15.67 6.47
N PRO A 166 -3.80 15.95 6.81
CA PRO A 166 -2.70 15.05 6.49
C PRO A 166 -2.75 13.80 7.38
N TYR A 167 -1.94 12.81 7.01
CA TYR A 167 -1.73 11.59 7.79
C TYR A 167 -0.25 11.28 7.91
N GLU A 168 0.06 10.39 8.84
CA GLU A 168 1.38 9.89 9.15
C GLU A 168 1.49 8.43 8.73
N ILE A 169 2.70 8.06 8.31
CA ILE A 169 3.09 6.72 7.89
C ILE A 169 4.42 6.37 8.54
N TYR A 170 4.44 5.22 9.19
CA TYR A 170 5.66 4.65 9.77
C TYR A 170 5.60 3.12 9.77
N VAL A 171 6.77 2.50 9.91
CA VAL A 171 6.96 1.05 9.81
C VAL A 171 7.45 0.52 11.16
N GLU A 172 6.84 -0.57 11.64
CA GLU A 172 7.32 -1.33 12.80
C GLU A 172 7.49 -2.82 12.48
#